data_AF-A0A3C1ZJV9-F1
#
_entry.id   AF-A0A3C1ZJV9-F1
#
_cell.length_a   1.000
_cell.length_b   1.000
_cell.length_c   1.000
_cell.angle_alpha   90.00
_cell.angle_beta   90.00
_cell.angle_gamma   90.00
#
_symmetry.space_group_name_H-M   'P 1'
#
loop_
_entity.id
_entity.type
_entity.pdbx_description
1 polymer ?
#
loop_
_entity_poly.entity_id
_entity_poly.type
_entity_poly.pdbx_seq_one_letter_code
_entity_poly.pdbx_strand_id
1 'polypeptide(L)'
;TGASAANVALLKEGKVDVVIIQNDVAFYAYGGSVLDQFNGKPVPDLRGMASLYNETVQLVALESSGIKSVYDLKGKKVSVGAAGSGVEANAKQYLEAAGLSYADIKVQYLSFAESASNLKDGNIDAAFTTGGFPIAAITDLAITKKVVLVPVDKALQDKLMAKWSFYAPTIVPANTYNGVSVDTPSLCMKSMLAVSAKLDANLVYEMLKTMYANGPRLVAAHSQGANIKLATALEGMSIPLHPGAEKFFKENK
;
A
#
# COMPACT_ATOMS: atom_id res chain seq x y z
N THR A 1 -2.20 -12.74 3.24
CA THR A 1 -1.10 -12.85 4.24
C THR A 1 -1.28 -11.80 5.31
N GLY A 2 -0.53 -11.86 6.41
CA GLY A 2 -0.68 -10.98 7.59
C GLY A 2 -0.10 -9.57 7.45
N ALA A 3 -0.11 -9.00 6.23
CA ALA A 3 0.47 -7.71 5.84
C ALA A 3 1.99 -7.68 5.55
N SER A 4 2.49 -6.53 5.07
CA SER A 4 3.84 -6.41 4.49
C SER A 4 4.96 -6.75 5.47
N ALA A 5 4.87 -6.37 6.76
CA ALA A 5 5.90 -6.75 7.72
C ALA A 5 5.93 -8.26 7.99
N ALA A 6 4.77 -8.91 8.05
CA ALA A 6 4.68 -10.37 8.16
C ALA A 6 5.28 -11.07 6.93
N ASN A 7 5.06 -10.52 5.73
CA ASN A 7 5.67 -11.03 4.50
C ASN A 7 7.21 -10.94 4.56
N VAL A 8 7.76 -9.81 4.98
CA VAL A 8 9.22 -9.67 5.17
C VAL A 8 9.75 -10.69 6.19
N ALA A 9 9.02 -10.93 7.29
CA ALA A 9 9.41 -11.93 8.28
C ALA A 9 9.45 -13.35 7.68
N LEU A 10 8.42 -13.75 6.93
CA LEU A 10 8.38 -15.05 6.24
C LEU A 10 9.55 -15.23 5.28
N LEU A 11 9.89 -14.18 4.52
CA LEU A 11 11.02 -14.18 3.60
C LEU A 11 12.35 -14.29 4.34
N LYS A 12 12.54 -13.52 5.42
CA LYS A 12 13.73 -13.57 6.27
C LYS A 12 13.94 -14.95 6.91
N GLU A 13 12.86 -15.60 7.30
CA GLU A 13 12.85 -16.96 7.88
C GLU A 13 13.05 -18.06 6.83
N GLY A 14 13.09 -17.73 5.53
CA GLY A 14 13.22 -18.70 4.45
C GLY A 14 11.97 -19.58 4.26
N LYS A 15 10.81 -19.14 4.75
CA LYS A 15 9.54 -19.86 4.61
C LYS A 15 8.85 -19.62 3.27
N VAL A 16 9.25 -18.57 2.56
CA VAL A 16 8.78 -18.19 1.22
C VAL A 16 9.95 -17.60 0.43
N ASP A 17 9.93 -17.73 -0.89
CA ASP A 17 10.99 -17.22 -1.77
C ASP A 17 10.73 -15.81 -2.30
N VAL A 18 9.44 -15.47 -2.49
CA VAL A 18 8.99 -14.22 -3.09
C VAL A 18 7.83 -13.66 -2.29
N VAL A 19 7.83 -12.35 -2.07
CA VAL A 19 6.74 -11.65 -1.38
C VAL A 19 6.31 -10.40 -2.12
N ILE A 20 5.02 -10.05 -1.98
CA ILE A 20 4.50 -8.74 -2.36
C ILE A 20 4.51 -7.85 -1.12
N ILE A 21 5.15 -6.69 -1.22
CA ILE A 21 5.23 -5.68 -0.17
C ILE A 21 5.10 -4.28 -0.77
N GLN A 22 4.83 -3.29 0.07
CA GLN A 22 4.93 -1.90 -0.35
C GLN A 22 6.39 -1.46 -0.40
N ASN A 23 6.72 -0.54 -1.31
CA ASN A 23 8.07 -0.02 -1.45
C ASN A 23 8.53 0.76 -0.21
N ASP A 24 7.65 1.44 0.50
CA ASP A 24 8.01 2.09 1.75
C ASP A 24 8.32 1.08 2.86
N VAL A 25 7.56 0.00 2.98
CA VAL A 25 7.82 -1.07 3.93
C VAL A 25 9.13 -1.78 3.60
N ALA A 26 9.45 -1.95 2.32
CA ALA A 26 10.75 -2.43 1.89
C ALA A 26 11.88 -1.51 2.37
N PHE A 27 11.71 -0.18 2.25
CA PHE A 27 12.65 0.82 2.74
C PHE A 27 12.83 0.75 4.27
N TYR A 28 11.72 0.67 5.02
CA TYR A 28 11.76 0.55 6.49
C TYR A 28 12.43 -0.74 6.94
N ALA A 29 12.11 -1.87 6.29
CA ALA A 29 12.68 -3.16 6.60
C ALA A 29 14.19 -3.16 6.33
N TYR A 30 14.61 -2.66 5.17
CA TYR A 30 16.01 -2.61 4.78
C TYR A 30 16.83 -1.68 5.69
N GLY A 31 16.30 -0.51 6.02
CA GLY A 31 16.96 0.49 6.88
C GLY A 31 16.77 0.30 8.38
N GLY A 32 15.81 -0.51 8.81
CA GLY A 32 15.48 -0.76 10.22
C GLY A 32 14.79 0.41 10.93
N SER A 33 13.73 0.99 10.35
CA SER A 33 13.08 2.21 10.86
C SER A 33 11.53 2.17 10.80
N VAL A 34 10.89 3.24 11.31
CA VAL A 34 9.44 3.59 11.22
C VAL A 34 8.46 2.60 11.86
N LEU A 35 8.43 1.34 11.41
CA LEU A 35 7.57 0.30 11.95
C LEU A 35 8.25 -0.37 13.14
N ASP A 36 7.50 -0.62 14.22
CA ASP A 36 8.04 -1.23 15.45
C ASP A 36 8.69 -2.60 15.21
N GLN A 37 8.22 -3.32 14.19
CA GLN A 37 8.79 -4.60 13.76
C GLN A 37 10.22 -4.47 13.20
N PHE A 38 10.55 -3.31 12.61
CA PHE A 38 11.83 -3.05 11.96
C PHE A 38 12.72 -2.06 12.70
N ASN A 39 12.17 -1.26 13.62
CA ASN A 39 12.94 -0.24 14.33
C ASN A 39 14.15 -0.84 15.07
N GLY A 40 15.36 -0.47 14.65
CA GLY A 40 16.63 -1.01 15.15
C GLY A 40 16.92 -2.46 14.70
N LYS A 41 16.14 -3.01 13.76
CA LYS A 41 16.19 -4.40 13.30
C LYS A 41 16.17 -4.46 11.76
N PRO A 42 17.22 -3.96 11.08
CA PRO A 42 17.28 -3.97 9.62
C PRO A 42 17.28 -5.41 9.05
N VAL A 43 16.81 -5.52 7.81
CA VAL A 43 16.79 -6.75 6.99
C VAL A 43 17.66 -6.52 5.75
N PRO A 44 19.00 -6.55 5.90
CA PRO A 44 19.93 -6.17 4.83
C PRO A 44 19.95 -7.17 3.66
N ASP A 45 19.41 -8.39 3.86
CA ASP A 45 19.28 -9.40 2.82
C ASP A 45 18.04 -9.18 1.92
N LEU A 46 17.18 -8.20 2.20
CA LEU A 46 16.01 -7.91 1.36
C LEU A 46 16.45 -7.31 0.02
N ARG A 47 15.93 -7.83 -1.09
CA ARG A 47 16.20 -7.35 -2.45
C ARG A 47 14.92 -7.10 -3.23
N GLY A 48 14.93 -6.04 -4.03
CA GLY A 48 13.85 -5.73 -4.97
C GLY A 48 13.90 -6.66 -6.17
N MET A 49 12.73 -7.16 -6.59
CA MET A 49 12.58 -7.97 -7.80
C MET A 49 11.89 -7.18 -8.92
N ALA A 50 10.76 -6.52 -8.66
CA ALA A 50 10.09 -5.64 -9.60
C ALA A 50 9.04 -4.77 -8.89
N SER A 51 8.88 -3.52 -9.32
CA SER A 51 7.68 -2.73 -9.03
C SER A 51 6.51 -3.23 -9.88
N LEU A 52 5.32 -3.29 -9.29
CA LEU A 52 4.11 -3.84 -9.90
C LEU A 52 3.16 -2.74 -10.36
N TYR A 53 2.40 -2.16 -9.42
CA TYR A 53 1.37 -1.17 -9.68
C TYR A 53 1.32 -0.15 -8.54
N ASN A 54 0.59 0.95 -8.76
CA ASN A 54 0.42 1.97 -7.73
C ASN A 54 -0.56 1.49 -6.66
N GLU A 55 -0.21 1.69 -5.40
CA GLU A 55 -1.13 1.54 -4.28
C GLU A 55 -1.48 2.92 -3.72
N THR A 56 -2.76 3.27 -3.79
CA THR A 56 -3.26 4.58 -3.37
C THR A 56 -3.77 4.49 -1.95
N VAL A 57 -3.35 5.41 -1.08
CA VAL A 57 -3.91 5.57 0.25
C VAL A 57 -5.31 6.17 0.10
N GLN A 58 -6.32 5.49 0.62
CA GLN A 58 -7.72 5.89 0.57
C GLN A 58 -8.27 5.91 1.99
N LEU A 59 -8.61 7.12 2.47
CA LEU A 59 -9.35 7.30 3.71
C LEU A 59 -10.85 7.22 3.40
N VAL A 60 -11.48 6.15 3.85
CA VAL A 60 -12.85 5.80 3.55
C VAL A 60 -13.72 6.12 4.77
N ALA A 61 -14.82 6.83 4.56
CA ALA A 61 -15.84 7.08 5.57
C ALA A 61 -17.24 6.90 4.96
N LEU A 62 -18.27 6.96 5.81
CA LEU A 62 -19.65 7.08 5.32
C LEU A 62 -20.06 8.55 5.28
N GLU A 63 -20.94 8.93 4.34
CA GLU A 63 -21.50 10.29 4.23
C GLU A 63 -22.06 10.77 5.59
N SER A 64 -22.72 9.88 6.33
CA SER A 64 -23.32 10.14 7.64
C SER A 64 -22.31 10.47 8.74
N SER A 65 -21.01 10.18 8.56
CA SER A 65 -19.98 10.47 9.56
C SER A 65 -19.61 11.96 9.61
N GLY A 66 -19.89 12.71 8.54
CA GLY A 66 -19.48 14.10 8.38
C GLY A 66 -17.97 14.34 8.24
N ILE A 67 -17.16 13.28 8.12
CA ILE A 67 -15.70 13.37 7.96
C ILE A 67 -15.38 13.84 6.54
N LYS A 68 -14.68 14.98 6.42
CA LYS A 68 -14.33 15.61 5.14
C LYS A 68 -12.83 15.79 4.93
N SER A 69 -12.04 15.62 5.99
CA SER A 69 -10.59 15.74 5.96
C SER A 69 -9.94 14.81 6.99
N VAL A 70 -8.64 14.57 6.86
CA VAL A 70 -7.84 13.82 7.85
C VAL A 70 -7.89 14.50 9.24
N TYR A 71 -8.04 15.83 9.28
CA TYR A 71 -8.13 16.59 10.53
C TYR A 71 -9.40 16.28 11.34
N ASP A 72 -10.47 15.82 10.69
CA ASP A 72 -11.74 15.46 11.34
C ASP A 72 -11.69 14.11 12.10
N LEU A 73 -10.55 13.40 12.02
CA LEU A 73 -10.37 12.11 12.67
C LEU A 73 -10.22 12.21 14.20
N LYS A 74 -9.99 13.41 14.74
CA LYS A 74 -9.85 13.60 16.18
C LYS A 74 -11.08 13.09 16.96
N GLY A 75 -10.84 12.19 17.91
CA GLY A 75 -11.84 11.52 18.74
C GLY A 75 -12.60 10.38 18.06
N LYS A 76 -12.35 10.12 16.76
CA LYS A 76 -13.06 9.10 15.97
C LYS A 76 -12.47 7.71 16.15
N LYS A 77 -13.29 6.69 15.88
CA LYS A 77 -12.88 5.28 15.77
C LYS A 77 -12.36 5.05 14.36
N VAL A 78 -11.06 4.81 14.22
CA VAL A 78 -10.41 4.78 12.91
C VAL A 78 -9.72 3.44 12.73
N SER A 79 -10.08 2.72 11.66
CA SER A 79 -9.28 1.59 11.21
C SER A 79 -7.99 2.10 10.56
N VAL A 80 -6.85 1.66 11.08
CA VAL A 80 -5.52 2.04 10.58
C VAL A 80 -4.88 0.92 9.75
N GLY A 81 -5.65 -0.11 9.39
CA GLY A 81 -5.12 -1.33 8.78
C GLY A 81 -4.64 -2.37 9.81
N ALA A 82 -4.30 -3.57 9.33
CA ALA A 82 -3.80 -4.63 10.19
C ALA A 82 -2.44 -4.25 10.81
N ALA A 83 -2.15 -4.77 12.01
CA ALA A 83 -0.87 -4.52 12.66
C ALA A 83 0.32 -5.01 11.80
N GLY A 84 1.34 -4.18 11.65
CA GLY A 84 2.50 -4.41 10.78
C GLY A 84 2.21 -4.27 9.29
N SER A 85 1.05 -3.73 8.91
CA SER A 85 0.74 -3.41 7.52
C SER A 85 1.39 -2.11 7.08
N GLY A 86 1.63 -1.98 5.78
CA GLY A 86 2.00 -0.69 5.23
C GLY A 86 0.87 0.34 5.32
N VAL A 87 -0.39 -0.10 5.38
CA VAL A 87 -1.56 0.76 5.71
C VAL A 87 -1.39 1.39 7.09
N GLU A 88 -0.91 0.64 8.08
CA GLU A 88 -0.62 1.16 9.42
C GLU A 88 0.47 2.25 9.36
N ALA A 89 1.55 2.00 8.61
CA ALA A 89 2.59 2.99 8.39
C ALA A 89 2.01 4.26 7.73
N ASN A 90 1.23 4.12 6.66
CA ASN A 90 0.63 5.25 5.96
C ASN A 90 -0.33 6.03 6.87
N ALA A 91 -1.18 5.34 7.64
CA ALA A 91 -2.11 5.97 8.57
C ALA A 91 -1.37 6.79 9.65
N LYS A 92 -0.28 6.26 10.23
CA LYS A 92 0.56 7.01 11.18
C LYS A 92 1.12 8.28 10.55
N GLN A 93 1.62 8.19 9.32
CA GLN A 93 2.23 9.32 8.60
C GLN A 93 1.20 10.40 8.23
N TYR A 94 0.02 9.98 7.78
CA TYR A 94 -1.09 10.87 7.48
C TYR A 94 -1.57 11.62 8.71
N LEU A 95 -1.74 10.93 9.83
CA LEU A 95 -2.09 11.55 11.10
C LEU A 95 -0.99 12.53 11.53
N GLU A 96 0.27 12.12 11.49
CA GLU A 96 1.40 12.96 11.89
C GLU A 96 1.50 14.24 11.04
N ALA A 97 1.37 14.14 9.72
CA ALA A 97 1.39 15.29 8.82
C ALA A 97 0.19 16.24 9.05
N ALA A 98 -0.94 15.69 9.53
CA ALA A 98 -2.11 16.43 9.94
C ALA A 98 -2.02 16.99 11.38
N GLY A 99 -0.92 16.72 12.11
CA GLY A 99 -0.75 17.13 13.50
C GLY A 99 -1.57 16.30 14.50
N LEU A 100 -1.98 15.11 14.11
CA LEU A 100 -2.67 14.11 14.93
C LEU A 100 -1.76 12.94 15.25
N SER A 101 -2.13 12.18 16.27
CA SER A 101 -1.47 10.95 16.65
C SER A 101 -2.49 9.87 17.00
N TYR A 102 -2.02 8.67 17.33
CA TYR A 102 -2.88 7.61 17.87
C TYR A 102 -3.52 7.99 19.21
N ALA A 103 -2.96 8.94 19.96
CA ALA A 103 -3.58 9.45 21.18
C ALA A 103 -4.81 10.32 20.89
N ASP A 104 -4.93 10.86 19.67
CA ASP A 104 -6.04 11.71 19.26
C ASP A 104 -7.21 10.90 18.68
N ILE A 105 -7.06 9.59 18.46
CA ILE A 105 -8.07 8.73 17.83
C ILE A 105 -8.29 7.44 18.64
N LYS A 106 -9.39 6.74 18.37
CA LYS A 106 -9.65 5.39 18.89
C LYS A 106 -9.21 4.38 17.82
N VAL A 107 -7.93 4.00 17.87
CA VAL A 107 -7.29 3.12 16.87
C VAL A 107 -7.97 1.75 16.82
N GLN A 108 -8.20 1.22 15.62
CA GLN A 108 -8.64 -0.15 15.36
C GLN A 108 -7.70 -0.78 14.32
N TYR A 109 -7.22 -1.99 14.59
CA TYR A 109 -6.35 -2.72 13.66
C TYR A 109 -7.15 -3.77 12.90
N LEU A 110 -7.60 -3.44 11.69
CA LEU A 110 -8.52 -4.26 10.92
C LEU A 110 -8.01 -4.47 9.49
N SER A 111 -8.30 -5.63 8.91
CA SER A 111 -8.16 -5.86 7.46
C SER A 111 -9.14 -5.01 6.64
N PHE A 112 -9.03 -5.02 5.32
CA PHE A 112 -9.96 -4.28 4.45
C PHE A 112 -11.40 -4.78 4.58
N ALA A 113 -11.60 -6.09 4.62
CA ALA A 113 -12.92 -6.69 4.78
C ALA A 113 -13.52 -6.37 6.15
N GLU A 114 -12.74 -6.49 7.22
CA GLU A 114 -13.18 -6.13 8.57
C GLU A 114 -13.48 -4.63 8.67
N SER A 115 -12.66 -3.77 8.06
CA SER A 115 -12.89 -2.32 8.03
C SER A 115 -14.19 -1.97 7.32
N ALA A 116 -14.44 -2.57 6.15
CA ALA A 116 -15.69 -2.38 5.41
C ALA A 116 -16.91 -2.85 6.20
N SER A 117 -16.83 -4.02 6.84
CA SER A 117 -17.91 -4.52 7.71
C SER A 117 -18.14 -3.60 8.90
N ASN A 118 -17.08 -3.16 9.59
CA ASN A 118 -17.21 -2.30 10.75
C ASN A 118 -17.70 -0.88 10.40
N LEU A 119 -17.37 -0.36 9.21
CA LEU A 119 -17.98 0.88 8.69
C LEU A 119 -19.47 0.67 8.45
N LYS A 120 -19.84 -0.44 7.79
CA LYS A 120 -21.24 -0.78 7.49
C LYS A 120 -22.10 -0.83 8.75
N ASP A 121 -21.55 -1.36 9.83
CA ASP A 121 -22.23 -1.57 11.11
C ASP A 121 -22.13 -0.35 12.06
N GLY A 122 -21.36 0.68 11.71
CA GLY A 122 -21.16 1.87 12.55
C GLY A 122 -20.20 1.65 13.73
N ASN A 123 -19.47 0.52 13.73
CA ASN A 123 -18.47 0.19 14.73
C ASN A 123 -17.21 1.06 14.60
N ILE A 124 -16.89 1.53 13.39
CA ILE A 124 -15.85 2.54 13.14
C ILE A 124 -16.40 3.70 12.31
N ASP A 125 -15.75 4.85 12.41
CA ASP A 125 -16.16 6.09 11.74
C ASP A 125 -15.43 6.31 10.41
N ALA A 126 -14.18 5.83 10.31
CA ALA A 126 -13.36 5.89 9.10
C ALA A 126 -12.36 4.71 9.03
N ALA A 127 -11.86 4.43 7.84
CA ALA A 127 -10.84 3.42 7.61
C ALA A 127 -9.79 3.90 6.60
N PHE A 128 -8.51 3.78 6.97
CA PHE A 128 -7.43 3.81 5.99
C PHE A 128 -7.37 2.48 5.24
N THR A 129 -7.18 2.57 3.94
CA THR A 129 -6.87 1.44 3.06
C THR A 129 -5.77 1.88 2.09
N THR A 130 -4.86 0.99 1.71
CA THR A 130 -3.83 1.29 0.72
C THR A 130 -3.76 0.15 -0.28
N GLY A 131 -4.05 0.44 -1.55
CA GLY A 131 -4.10 -0.58 -2.59
C GLY A 131 -4.43 0.01 -3.96
N GLY A 132 -4.32 -0.82 -4.99
CA GLY A 132 -4.76 -0.45 -6.33
C GLY A 132 -6.28 -0.32 -6.38
N PHE A 133 -6.80 0.82 -6.87
CA PHE A 133 -8.24 1.01 -7.02
C PHE A 133 -8.77 0.36 -8.31
N PRO A 134 -10.03 -0.13 -8.32
CA PRO A 134 -10.93 -0.20 -7.17
C PRO A 134 -10.55 -1.32 -6.18
N ILE A 135 -10.69 -1.05 -4.88
CA ILE A 135 -10.52 -2.04 -3.81
C ILE A 135 -11.86 -2.75 -3.58
N ALA A 136 -11.88 -4.09 -3.72
CA ALA A 136 -13.10 -4.90 -3.63
C ALA A 136 -13.95 -4.62 -2.38
N ALA A 137 -13.32 -4.54 -1.20
CA ALA A 137 -14.04 -4.27 0.05
C ALA A 137 -14.76 -2.91 0.07
N ILE A 138 -14.20 -1.89 -0.61
CA ILE A 138 -14.84 -0.56 -0.75
C ILE A 138 -15.97 -0.63 -1.78
N THR A 139 -15.74 -1.33 -2.90
CA THR A 139 -16.78 -1.59 -3.91
C THR A 139 -18.00 -2.24 -3.28
N ASP A 140 -17.79 -3.30 -2.48
CA ASP A 140 -18.87 -4.03 -1.81
C ASP A 140 -19.61 -3.16 -0.78
N LEU A 141 -18.88 -2.37 0.00
CA LEU A 141 -19.46 -1.41 0.95
C LEU A 141 -20.35 -0.39 0.23
N ALA A 142 -19.87 0.15 -0.90
CA ALA A 142 -20.55 1.16 -1.71
C ALA A 142 -21.85 0.66 -2.38
N ILE A 143 -22.11 -0.65 -2.41
CA ILE A 143 -23.39 -1.19 -2.87
C ILE A 143 -24.51 -0.88 -1.87
N THR A 144 -24.21 -0.87 -0.56
CA THR A 144 -25.22 -0.79 0.50
C THR A 144 -25.15 0.47 1.35
N LYS A 145 -24.04 1.21 1.28
CA LYS A 145 -23.80 2.42 2.06
C LYS A 145 -23.29 3.53 1.15
N LYS A 146 -23.63 4.77 1.51
CA LYS A 146 -23.07 5.96 0.87
C LYS A 146 -21.64 6.21 1.37
N VAL A 147 -20.67 5.73 0.60
CA VAL A 147 -19.25 5.89 0.89
C VAL A 147 -18.77 7.27 0.45
N VAL A 148 -17.85 7.84 1.22
CA VAL A 148 -17.07 9.02 0.85
C VAL A 148 -15.60 8.63 0.90
N LEU A 149 -14.85 8.95 -0.16
CA LEU A 149 -13.40 8.99 -0.10
C LEU A 149 -12.99 10.39 0.37
N VAL A 150 -12.31 10.46 1.51
CA VAL A 150 -11.86 11.71 2.08
C VAL A 150 -10.62 12.20 1.31
N PRO A 151 -10.69 13.37 0.65
CA PRO A 151 -9.59 13.87 -0.16
C PRO A 151 -8.39 14.29 0.71
N VAL A 152 -7.20 14.15 0.14
CA VAL A 152 -5.96 14.69 0.71
C VAL A 152 -5.71 16.03 0.06
N ASP A 153 -5.88 17.12 0.82
CA ASP A 153 -5.63 18.45 0.28
C ASP A 153 -4.14 18.66 -0.11
N LYS A 154 -3.89 19.67 -0.95
CA LYS A 154 -2.54 19.94 -1.47
C LYS A 154 -1.52 20.22 -0.37
N ALA A 155 -1.92 20.89 0.71
CA ALA A 155 -1.01 21.21 1.81
C ALA A 155 -0.59 19.95 2.58
N LEU A 156 -1.53 19.02 2.82
CA LEU A 156 -1.24 17.74 3.44
C LEU A 156 -0.40 16.85 2.51
N GLN A 157 -0.69 16.82 1.21
CA GLN A 157 0.14 16.14 0.21
C GLN A 157 1.59 16.65 0.25
N ASP A 158 1.78 17.96 0.28
CA ASP A 158 3.12 18.57 0.29
C ASP A 158 3.90 18.24 1.56
N LYS A 159 3.24 18.27 2.73
CA LYS A 159 3.87 17.84 3.99
C LYS A 159 4.29 16.37 3.95
N LEU A 160 3.43 15.50 3.43
CA LEU A 160 3.70 14.07 3.31
C LEU A 160 4.88 13.81 2.38
N MET A 161 4.88 14.38 1.17
CA MET A 161 5.95 14.20 0.19
C MET A 161 7.27 14.83 0.64
N ALA A 162 7.25 15.94 1.38
CA ALA A 162 8.45 16.57 1.90
C ALA A 162 9.16 15.71 2.96
N LYS A 163 8.39 14.94 3.75
CA LYS A 163 8.93 14.10 4.82
C LYS A 163 9.18 12.65 4.40
N TRP A 164 8.40 12.15 3.45
CA TRP A 164 8.43 10.77 3.00
C TRP A 164 8.48 10.69 1.47
N SER A 165 9.69 10.49 0.94
CA SER A 165 10.00 10.59 -0.50
C SER A 165 9.45 9.46 -1.37
N PHE A 166 8.80 8.45 -0.79
CA PHE A 166 8.18 7.35 -1.53
C PHE A 166 6.75 7.66 -1.98
N TYR A 167 6.15 8.76 -1.49
CA TYR A 167 4.84 9.20 -1.94
C TYR A 167 4.90 9.95 -3.28
N ALA A 168 3.91 9.70 -4.13
CA ALA A 168 3.65 10.46 -5.34
C ALA A 168 2.18 10.90 -5.38
N PRO A 169 1.85 12.06 -5.97
CA PRO A 169 0.47 12.51 -6.08
C PRO A 169 -0.32 11.62 -7.02
N THR A 170 -1.58 11.39 -6.69
CA THR A 170 -2.52 10.64 -7.53
C THR A 170 -3.95 11.14 -7.33
N ILE A 171 -4.84 10.68 -8.20
CA ILE A 171 -6.27 10.96 -8.11
C ILE A 171 -6.98 9.61 -8.22
N VAL A 172 -7.90 9.33 -7.29
CA VAL A 172 -8.89 8.27 -7.48
C VAL A 172 -10.01 8.86 -8.33
N PRO A 173 -10.23 8.38 -9.57
CA PRO A 173 -11.22 8.98 -10.46
C PRO A 173 -12.64 8.88 -9.92
N ALA A 174 -13.48 9.85 -10.26
CA ALA A 174 -14.92 9.79 -10.07
C ALA A 174 -15.49 8.47 -10.63
N ASN A 175 -16.52 7.96 -9.98
CA ASN A 175 -17.22 6.71 -10.31
C ASN A 175 -16.35 5.44 -10.18
N THR A 176 -15.17 5.53 -9.55
CA THR A 176 -14.40 4.33 -9.17
C THR A 176 -15.20 3.42 -8.23
N TYR A 177 -16.00 4.01 -7.34
CA TYR A 177 -16.95 3.30 -6.49
C TYR A 177 -18.36 3.88 -6.65
N ASN A 178 -19.37 3.04 -6.45
CA ASN A 178 -20.76 3.46 -6.52
C ASN A 178 -21.05 4.64 -5.55
N GLY A 179 -21.69 5.69 -6.05
CA GLY A 179 -22.02 6.88 -5.26
C GLY A 179 -20.87 7.87 -5.02
N VAL A 180 -19.62 7.53 -5.38
CA VAL A 180 -18.48 8.46 -5.32
C VAL A 180 -18.34 9.16 -6.67
N SER A 181 -18.99 10.30 -6.83
CA SER A 181 -19.13 11.00 -8.13
C SER A 181 -18.08 12.08 -8.40
N VAL A 182 -17.07 12.21 -7.55
CA VAL A 182 -16.02 13.24 -7.66
C VAL A 182 -14.64 12.62 -7.64
N ASP A 183 -13.73 13.23 -8.41
CA ASP A 183 -12.31 12.92 -8.35
C ASP A 183 -11.80 13.21 -6.94
N THR A 184 -11.06 12.25 -6.37
CA THR A 184 -10.52 12.36 -5.02
C THR A 184 -9.00 12.41 -5.05
N PRO A 185 -8.37 13.58 -4.83
CA PRO A 185 -6.93 13.71 -4.71
C PRO A 185 -6.39 12.88 -3.54
N SER A 186 -5.28 12.19 -3.76
CA SER A 186 -4.57 11.43 -2.74
C SER A 186 -3.08 11.27 -3.08
N LEU A 187 -2.37 10.44 -2.31
CA LEU A 187 -1.03 9.97 -2.62
C LEU A 187 -1.04 8.47 -2.87
N CYS A 188 -0.12 8.04 -3.72
CA CYS A 188 0.18 6.63 -3.94
C CYS A 188 1.65 6.35 -3.71
N MET A 189 1.92 5.05 -3.69
CA MET A 189 3.23 4.44 -3.66
C MET A 189 3.22 3.20 -4.55
N LYS A 190 4.23 2.33 -4.48
CA LYS A 190 4.30 1.13 -5.32
C LYS A 190 4.11 -0.13 -4.50
N SER A 191 3.25 -1.03 -4.99
CA SER A 191 3.39 -2.46 -4.70
C SER A 191 4.62 -2.99 -5.43
N MET A 192 5.40 -3.86 -4.79
CA MET A 192 6.58 -4.46 -5.38
C MET A 192 6.75 -5.92 -4.96
N LEU A 193 7.43 -6.68 -5.81
CA LEU A 193 7.98 -7.99 -5.48
C LEU A 193 9.34 -7.80 -4.81
N ALA A 194 9.55 -8.53 -3.72
CA ALA A 194 10.83 -8.62 -3.04
C ALA A 194 11.22 -10.08 -2.79
N VAL A 195 12.53 -10.32 -2.75
CA VAL A 195 13.15 -11.64 -2.58
C VAL A 195 14.33 -11.53 -1.61
N SER A 196 14.84 -12.67 -1.16
CA SER A 196 16.09 -12.73 -0.39
C SER A 196 17.28 -12.59 -1.34
N ALA A 197 18.36 -11.93 -0.88
CA ALA A 197 19.65 -11.86 -1.57
C ALA A 197 20.29 -13.24 -1.77
N LYS A 198 19.81 -14.27 -1.06
CA LYS A 198 20.30 -15.66 -1.14
C LYS A 198 19.58 -16.48 -2.21
N LEU A 199 18.51 -15.95 -2.81
CA LEU A 199 17.77 -16.67 -3.85
C LEU A 199 18.64 -16.77 -5.11
N ASP A 200 18.55 -17.87 -5.84
CA ASP A 200 19.38 -18.07 -7.03
C ASP A 200 19.10 -16.99 -8.10
N ALA A 201 20.17 -16.41 -8.67
CA ALA A 201 20.06 -15.32 -9.63
C ALA A 201 19.38 -15.75 -10.94
N ASN A 202 19.62 -16.98 -11.41
CA ASN A 202 18.98 -17.49 -12.61
C ASN A 202 17.49 -17.75 -12.36
N LEU A 203 17.13 -18.24 -11.17
CA LEU A 203 15.73 -18.41 -10.78
C LEU A 203 14.97 -17.07 -10.81
N VAL A 204 15.52 -16.02 -10.19
CA VAL A 204 14.86 -14.68 -10.21
C VAL A 204 14.75 -14.12 -11.63
N TYR A 205 15.78 -14.30 -12.45
CA TYR A 205 15.76 -13.91 -13.86
C TYR A 205 14.63 -14.62 -14.63
N GLU A 206 14.52 -15.94 -14.50
CA GLU A 206 13.49 -16.73 -15.19
C GLU A 206 12.08 -16.47 -14.65
N MET A 207 11.93 -16.17 -13.36
CA MET A 207 10.66 -15.71 -12.78
C MET A 207 10.19 -14.40 -13.44
N LEU A 208 11.07 -13.40 -13.56
CA LEU A 208 10.74 -12.12 -14.20
C LEU A 208 10.40 -12.30 -15.69
N LYS A 209 11.24 -13.04 -16.41
CA LYS A 209 11.01 -13.36 -17.82
C LYS A 209 9.65 -14.04 -18.03
N THR A 210 9.34 -15.03 -17.20
CA THR A 210 8.04 -15.71 -17.25
C THR A 210 6.90 -14.76 -16.92
N MET A 211 7.01 -13.95 -15.87
CA MET A 211 5.98 -13.00 -15.46
C MET A 211 5.64 -12.01 -16.60
N TYR A 212 6.64 -11.36 -17.19
CA TYR A 212 6.42 -10.39 -18.26
C TYR A 212 5.97 -11.01 -19.59
N ALA A 213 6.36 -12.27 -19.88
CA ALA A 213 5.84 -13.00 -21.03
C ALA A 213 4.34 -13.39 -20.89
N ASN A 214 3.78 -13.33 -19.68
CA ASN A 214 2.43 -13.82 -19.37
C ASN A 214 1.47 -12.72 -18.90
N GLY A 215 1.61 -11.49 -19.41
CA GLY A 215 0.75 -10.35 -19.09
C GLY A 215 -0.76 -10.65 -19.12
N PRO A 216 -1.33 -11.34 -20.13
CA PRO A 216 -2.75 -11.70 -20.15
C PRO A 216 -3.21 -12.52 -18.94
N ARG A 217 -2.35 -13.41 -18.42
CA ARG A 217 -2.65 -14.21 -17.23
C ARG A 217 -2.68 -13.35 -15.97
N LEU A 218 -1.84 -12.31 -15.89
CA LEU A 218 -1.86 -11.36 -14.77
C LEU A 218 -3.17 -10.55 -14.77
N VAL A 219 -3.60 -10.06 -15.94
CA VAL A 219 -4.87 -9.33 -16.11
C VAL A 219 -6.07 -10.21 -15.72
N ALA A 220 -6.07 -11.48 -16.15
CA ALA A 220 -7.12 -12.42 -15.80
C ALA A 220 -7.18 -12.73 -14.29
N ALA A 221 -6.03 -12.71 -13.61
CA ALA A 221 -5.95 -12.96 -12.17
C ALA A 221 -6.39 -11.73 -11.34
N HIS A 222 -6.07 -10.52 -11.79
CA HIS A 222 -6.46 -9.28 -11.11
C HIS A 222 -6.43 -8.09 -12.07
N SER A 223 -7.36 -7.14 -11.91
CA SER A 223 -7.41 -5.88 -12.67
C SER A 223 -6.09 -5.09 -12.71
N GLN A 224 -5.33 -5.07 -11.60
CA GLN A 224 -4.03 -4.40 -11.53
C GLN A 224 -2.95 -5.09 -12.35
N GLY A 225 -3.17 -6.32 -12.84
CA GLY A 225 -2.27 -7.00 -13.77
C GLY A 225 -2.01 -6.20 -15.05
N ALA A 226 -2.96 -5.37 -15.48
CA ALA A 226 -2.79 -4.47 -16.63
C ALA A 226 -1.76 -3.35 -16.38
N ASN A 227 -1.43 -3.08 -15.11
CA ASN A 227 -0.48 -2.05 -14.70
C ASN A 227 0.94 -2.60 -14.48
N ILE A 228 1.13 -3.93 -14.50
CA ILE A 228 2.44 -4.58 -14.38
C ILE A 228 3.13 -4.50 -15.74
N LYS A 229 3.98 -3.47 -15.92
CA LYS A 229 4.64 -3.15 -17.19
C LYS A 229 6.15 -3.07 -17.03
N LEU A 230 6.88 -3.51 -18.05
CA LEU A 230 8.34 -3.46 -18.06
C LEU A 230 8.86 -2.01 -17.94
N ALA A 231 8.21 -1.06 -18.61
CA ALA A 231 8.53 0.36 -18.55
C ALA A 231 8.54 0.94 -17.12
N THR A 232 7.60 0.51 -16.28
CA THR A 232 7.41 1.02 -14.91
C THR A 232 8.03 0.13 -13.83
N ALA A 233 8.65 -0.99 -14.22
CA ALA A 233 9.11 -2.07 -13.33
C ALA A 233 10.17 -1.67 -12.29
N LEU A 234 10.79 -0.51 -12.41
CA LEU A 234 11.80 0.00 -11.49
C LEU A 234 11.39 1.33 -10.82
N GLU A 235 10.23 1.87 -11.18
CA GLU A 235 9.74 3.10 -10.57
C GLU A 235 9.48 2.88 -9.09
N GLY A 236 9.95 3.79 -8.24
CA GLY A 236 9.76 3.71 -6.78
C GLY A 236 10.49 2.55 -6.11
N MET A 237 11.41 1.87 -6.80
CA MET A 237 12.25 0.83 -6.19
C MET A 237 13.10 1.45 -5.07
N SER A 238 12.88 0.98 -3.84
CA SER A 238 13.38 1.62 -2.63
C SER A 238 14.53 0.87 -1.94
N ILE A 239 14.90 -0.29 -2.49
CA ILE A 239 15.94 -1.18 -2.00
C ILE A 239 16.77 -1.71 -3.18
N PRO A 240 18.01 -2.18 -2.96
CA PRO A 240 18.83 -2.73 -4.04
C PRO A 240 18.14 -3.89 -4.76
N LEU A 241 18.33 -3.96 -6.08
CA LEU A 241 17.78 -5.05 -6.89
C LEU A 241 18.52 -6.36 -6.62
N HIS A 242 17.80 -7.47 -6.81
CA HIS A 242 18.41 -8.78 -6.85
C HIS A 242 19.30 -8.92 -8.11
N PRO A 243 20.47 -9.58 -8.07
CA PRO A 243 21.34 -9.71 -9.26
C PRO A 243 20.63 -10.31 -10.50
N GLY A 244 19.74 -11.27 -10.28
CA GLY A 244 18.89 -11.83 -11.34
C GLY A 244 17.94 -10.81 -11.97
N ALA A 245 17.39 -9.90 -11.15
CA ALA A 245 16.53 -8.81 -11.61
C ALA A 245 17.32 -7.72 -12.33
N GLU A 246 18.49 -7.34 -11.81
CA GLU A 246 19.41 -6.40 -12.46
C GLU A 246 19.77 -6.88 -13.87
N LYS A 247 20.16 -8.15 -14.00
CA LYS A 247 20.46 -8.74 -15.30
C LYS A 247 19.26 -8.69 -16.25
N PHE A 248 18.08 -9.12 -15.77
CA PHE A 248 16.86 -9.12 -16.58
C PHE A 248 16.53 -7.73 -17.12
N PHE A 249 16.50 -6.71 -16.27
CA PHE A 249 16.14 -5.37 -16.71
C PHE A 249 17.21 -4.71 -17.58
N LYS A 250 18.50 -5.00 -17.36
CA LYS A 250 19.57 -4.50 -18.24
C LYS A 250 19.45 -5.00 -19.68
N GLU A 251 18.95 -6.22 -19.86
CA GLU A 251 18.80 -6.83 -21.18
C GLU A 251 17.48 -6.48 -21.88
N ASN A 252 16.47 -6.01 -21.14
CA ASN A 252 15.10 -5.87 -21.64
C ASN A 252 14.47 -4.47 -21.45
N LYS A 253 15.12 -3.52 -20.76
CA LYS A 253 14.72 -2.10 -20.69
C LYS A 253 15.73 -1.22 -21.40
#